data_AF-A0A7X7UK11-F1
#
_entry.id   AF-A0A7X7UK11-F1
#
_cell.length_a   1.000
_cell.length_b   1.000
_cell.length_c   1.000
_cell.angle_alpha   90.00
_cell.angle_beta   90.00
_cell.angle_gamma   90.00
#
_symmetry.space_group_name_H-M   'P 1'
#
loop_
_entity.id
_entity.type
_entity.pdbx_description
1 polymer ?
#
loop_
_entity_poly.entity_id
_entity_poly.type
_entity_poly.pdbx_seq_one_letter_code
_entity_poly.pdbx_strand_id
1 'polypeptide(L)'
;MNQIFLNIPNFHTHNPNSPTDALYNLLPPFALPKTPPKYISAGIHPWFIDDNFENNLEKLEYLIKTNKLRAIGETGLDKLRVPNLELQIKIFETHIEWAQQFHFPLVIHCVRAHSEVLGLLRKHNFREPVVFHGFRGNWSTALPLIEAGYFLSFGPSILNAGTSLIQTVQLTPLNQLLIETDDSQVSIEEIFRAIIRIKQISEESLADHLSLSFQTLFN
;
A
#
# COMPACT_ATOMS: atom_id res chain seq x y z
N MET A 1 -13.75 19.85 -14.64
CA MET A 1 -12.68 18.90 -14.26
C MET A 1 -12.02 18.41 -15.52
N ASN A 2 -10.68 18.44 -15.60
CA ASN A 2 -9.93 17.94 -16.75
C ASN A 2 -10.11 16.41 -16.84
N GLN A 3 -10.31 15.86 -18.03
CA GLN A 3 -10.70 14.45 -18.22
C GLN A 3 -9.64 13.45 -17.72
N ILE A 4 -8.37 13.88 -17.68
CA ILE A 4 -7.22 13.13 -17.17
C ILE A 4 -7.37 12.77 -15.69
N PHE A 5 -7.91 13.68 -14.86
CA PHE A 5 -7.99 13.47 -13.40
C PHE A 5 -9.00 12.41 -12.99
N LEU A 6 -9.98 12.09 -13.85
CA LEU A 6 -10.96 11.02 -13.58
C LEU A 6 -10.34 9.62 -13.64
N ASN A 7 -9.14 9.49 -14.21
CA ASN A 7 -8.49 8.20 -14.46
C ASN A 7 -7.23 7.99 -13.60
N ILE A 8 -6.94 8.86 -12.65
CA ILE A 8 -5.76 8.71 -11.79
C ILE A 8 -6.09 7.70 -10.69
N PRO A 9 -5.41 6.54 -10.63
CA PRO A 9 -5.67 5.56 -9.60
C PRO A 9 -5.21 6.07 -8.24
N ASN A 10 -6.02 5.79 -7.22
CA ASN A 10 -5.67 6.00 -5.81
C ASN A 10 -5.25 4.65 -5.21
N PHE A 11 -3.96 4.44 -5.04
CA PHE A 11 -3.44 3.12 -4.68
C PHE A 11 -3.91 2.62 -3.32
N HIS A 12 -4.21 3.50 -2.35
CA HIS A 12 -4.66 3.08 -1.03
C HIS A 12 -5.59 4.13 -0.43
N THR A 13 -6.76 3.69 0.02
CA THR A 13 -7.72 4.57 0.70
C THR A 13 -8.59 3.82 1.70
N HIS A 14 -8.97 4.51 2.76
CA HIS A 14 -10.01 4.07 3.69
C HIS A 14 -11.41 4.60 3.34
N ASN A 15 -11.57 5.32 2.22
CA ASN A 15 -12.86 5.81 1.74
C ASN A 15 -13.43 4.87 0.66
N PRO A 16 -14.56 4.18 0.91
CA PRO A 16 -15.16 3.28 -0.08
C PRO A 16 -15.80 4.02 -1.27
N ASN A 17 -15.98 5.34 -1.19
CA ASN A 17 -16.62 6.17 -2.22
C ASN A 17 -15.60 6.99 -3.02
N SER A 18 -14.44 6.40 -3.35
CA SER A 18 -13.44 7.07 -4.19
C SER A 18 -14.04 7.45 -5.55
N PRO A 19 -13.79 8.68 -6.05
CA PRO A 19 -14.28 9.12 -7.36
C PRO A 19 -13.50 8.51 -8.53
N THR A 20 -12.36 7.88 -8.26
CA THR A 20 -11.51 7.20 -9.24
C THR A 20 -11.28 5.74 -8.84
N ASP A 21 -10.69 4.94 -9.74
CA ASP A 21 -10.23 3.59 -9.42
C ASP A 21 -9.32 3.63 -8.19
N ALA A 22 -9.69 2.88 -7.15
CA ALA A 22 -8.97 2.88 -5.89
C ALA A 22 -8.96 1.50 -5.24
N LEU A 23 -7.85 1.18 -4.58
CA LEU A 23 -7.80 0.04 -3.65
C LEU A 23 -8.36 0.50 -2.31
N TYR A 24 -9.57 0.06 -2.01
CA TYR A 24 -10.19 0.31 -0.72
C TYR A 24 -9.68 -0.69 0.31
N ASN A 25 -9.04 -0.19 1.37
CA ASN A 25 -8.57 -1.03 2.47
C ASN A 25 -9.70 -1.31 3.46
N LEU A 26 -10.17 -2.54 3.46
CA LEU A 26 -11.21 -3.05 4.35
C LEU A 26 -10.59 -3.46 5.69
N LEU A 27 -10.93 -2.71 6.74
CA LEU A 27 -10.43 -2.95 8.09
C LEU A 27 -11.22 -4.04 8.84
N PRO A 28 -10.64 -4.69 9.86
CA PRO A 28 -11.37 -5.53 10.80
C PRO A 28 -12.60 -4.81 11.38
N PRO A 29 -13.75 -5.49 11.56
CA PRO A 29 -13.99 -6.93 11.41
C PRO A 29 -14.36 -7.37 9.99
N PHE A 30 -13.92 -6.63 8.96
CA PHE A 30 -14.08 -6.93 7.54
C PHE A 30 -15.52 -6.97 7.02
N ALA A 31 -16.35 -6.07 7.54
CA ALA A 31 -17.72 -5.89 7.05
C ALA A 31 -17.72 -5.14 5.71
N LEU A 32 -18.06 -5.84 4.62
CA LEU A 32 -18.18 -5.21 3.31
C LEU A 32 -19.28 -4.14 3.29
N PRO A 33 -19.06 -2.99 2.65
CA PRO A 33 -20.10 -2.00 2.47
C PRO A 33 -21.19 -2.54 1.53
N LYS A 34 -22.38 -1.92 1.56
CA LYS A 34 -23.53 -2.35 0.73
C LYS A 34 -23.21 -2.41 -0.76
N THR A 35 -22.39 -1.48 -1.24
CA THR A 35 -21.87 -1.41 -2.60
C THR A 35 -20.34 -1.51 -2.52
N PRO A 36 -19.77 -2.72 -2.54
CA PRO A 36 -18.33 -2.91 -2.42
C PRO A 36 -17.57 -2.30 -3.59
N PRO A 37 -16.45 -1.60 -3.35
CA PRO A 37 -15.54 -1.15 -4.40
C PRO A 37 -14.99 -2.30 -5.24
N LYS A 38 -14.51 -2.00 -6.45
CA LYS A 38 -13.96 -2.99 -7.38
C LYS A 38 -12.66 -3.62 -6.87
N TYR A 39 -11.77 -2.81 -6.30
CA TYR A 39 -10.51 -3.27 -5.72
C TYR A 39 -10.58 -3.12 -4.21
N ILE A 40 -10.39 -4.23 -3.51
CA ILE A 40 -10.43 -4.29 -2.06
C ILE A 40 -9.16 -4.99 -1.59
N SER A 41 -8.46 -4.39 -0.64
CA SER A 41 -7.46 -5.09 0.16
C SER A 41 -8.05 -5.38 1.53
N ALA A 42 -7.65 -6.49 2.15
CA ALA A 42 -7.95 -6.72 3.55
C ALA A 42 -6.75 -7.37 4.25
N GLY A 43 -6.50 -6.95 5.48
CA GLY A 43 -5.40 -7.40 6.31
C GLY A 43 -5.59 -6.95 7.75
N ILE A 44 -4.89 -7.59 8.69
CA ILE A 44 -4.80 -7.11 10.06
C ILE A 44 -3.62 -6.14 10.16
N HIS A 45 -3.94 -4.86 10.23
CA HIS A 45 -2.97 -3.79 10.45
C HIS A 45 -2.33 -3.92 11.85
N PRO A 46 -1.02 -3.60 12.02
CA PRO A 46 -0.33 -3.69 13.31
C PRO A 46 -1.01 -2.98 14.49
N TRP A 47 -1.82 -1.95 14.23
CA TRP A 47 -2.54 -1.22 15.29
C TRP A 47 -3.84 -1.89 15.73
N PHE A 48 -4.41 -2.78 14.91
CA PHE A 48 -5.67 -3.47 15.15
C PHE A 48 -5.48 -4.92 15.60
N ILE A 49 -4.27 -5.28 16.04
CA ILE A 49 -4.02 -6.55 16.71
C ILE A 49 -4.48 -6.44 18.15
N ASP A 50 -5.57 -7.14 18.47
CA ASP A 50 -6.17 -7.28 19.79
C ASP A 50 -6.40 -8.75 20.13
N ASP A 51 -7.03 -9.05 21.27
CA ASP A 51 -7.29 -10.43 21.72
C ASP A 51 -8.20 -11.24 20.75
N ASN A 52 -8.86 -10.59 19.80
CA ASN A 52 -9.76 -11.20 18.83
C ASN A 52 -9.09 -11.44 17.47
N PHE A 53 -7.75 -11.29 17.39
CA PHE A 53 -7.01 -11.42 16.13
C PHE A 53 -7.23 -12.77 15.43
N GLU A 54 -7.39 -13.88 16.17
CA GLU A 54 -7.60 -15.21 15.59
C GLU A 54 -8.91 -15.29 14.80
N ASN A 55 -10.01 -14.76 15.35
CA ASN A 55 -11.29 -14.67 14.66
C ASN A 55 -11.23 -13.68 13.48
N ASN A 56 -10.41 -12.63 13.56
CA ASN A 56 -10.15 -11.76 12.41
C ASN A 56 -9.38 -12.52 11.31
N LEU A 57 -8.41 -13.36 11.66
CA LEU A 57 -7.69 -14.23 10.71
C LEU A 57 -8.64 -15.20 10.01
N GLU A 58 -9.55 -15.86 10.75
CA GLU A 58 -10.56 -16.76 10.16
C GLU A 58 -11.46 -16.04 9.13
N LYS A 59 -11.93 -14.84 9.47
CA LYS A 59 -12.76 -14.01 8.56
C LYS A 59 -11.98 -13.57 7.33
N LEU A 60 -10.72 -13.18 7.51
CA LEU A 60 -9.87 -12.79 6.40
C LEU A 60 -9.60 -13.96 5.45
N GLU A 61 -9.30 -15.13 6.00
CA GLU A 61 -9.10 -16.36 5.20
C GLU A 61 -10.36 -16.69 4.37
N TYR A 62 -11.55 -16.52 4.95
CA TYR A 62 -12.81 -16.65 4.21
C TYR A 62 -12.93 -15.64 3.05
N LEU A 63 -12.54 -14.38 3.25
CA LEU A 63 -12.58 -13.36 2.19
C LEU A 63 -11.58 -13.67 1.05
N ILE A 64 -10.39 -14.13 1.40
CA ILE A 64 -9.36 -14.61 0.47
C ILE A 64 -9.93 -15.73 -0.42
N LYS A 65 -10.54 -16.75 0.20
CA LYS A 65 -11.11 -17.91 -0.52
C LYS A 65 -12.35 -17.58 -1.37
N THR A 66 -13.06 -16.49 -1.08
CA THR A 66 -14.26 -16.08 -1.83
C THR A 66 -13.95 -15.13 -3.00
N ASN A 67 -12.67 -14.91 -3.32
CA ASN A 67 -12.20 -14.10 -4.45
C ASN A 67 -12.76 -12.66 -4.47
N LYS A 68 -12.96 -12.09 -3.28
CA LYS A 68 -13.46 -10.70 -3.11
C LYS A 68 -12.34 -9.67 -3.00
N LEU A 69 -11.10 -10.13 -2.81
CA LEU A 69 -9.94 -9.29 -2.57
C LEU A 69 -9.08 -9.18 -3.83
N ARG A 70 -8.28 -8.11 -3.89
CA ARG A 70 -7.27 -7.85 -4.93
C ARG A 70 -5.86 -7.74 -4.35
N ALA A 71 -5.74 -7.59 -3.04
CA ALA A 71 -4.48 -7.64 -2.33
C ALA A 71 -4.72 -8.09 -0.88
N ILE A 72 -3.66 -8.56 -0.22
CA ILE A 72 -3.65 -8.76 1.22
C ILE A 72 -2.94 -7.57 1.86
N GLY A 73 -3.59 -7.00 2.85
CA GLY A 73 -3.17 -5.81 3.54
C GLY A 73 -4.34 -4.84 3.73
N GLU A 74 -4.22 -3.88 4.60
CA GLU A 74 -2.96 -3.43 5.19
C GLU A 74 -2.41 -4.38 6.26
N THR A 75 -1.12 -4.69 6.16
CA THR A 75 -0.37 -5.52 7.12
C THR A 75 1.08 -5.06 7.21
N GLY A 76 1.89 -5.61 8.10
CA GLY A 76 3.31 -5.30 8.19
C GLY A 76 3.75 -5.09 9.62
N LEU A 77 4.62 -4.10 9.85
CA LEU A 77 5.26 -3.89 11.15
C LEU A 77 5.31 -2.42 11.53
N ASP A 78 4.97 -2.13 12.78
CA ASP A 78 5.11 -0.81 13.40
C ASP A 78 5.82 -0.93 14.75
N LYS A 79 7.12 -0.58 14.76
CA LYS A 79 7.92 -0.62 16.00
C LYS A 79 7.56 0.47 17.00
N LEU A 80 6.79 1.50 16.62
CA LEU A 80 6.28 2.48 17.57
C LEU A 80 5.07 1.95 18.33
N ARG A 81 4.40 0.92 17.80
CA ARG A 81 3.26 0.25 18.44
C ARG A 81 3.71 -0.97 19.27
N VAL A 82 4.27 -0.69 20.43
CA VAL A 82 4.61 -1.69 21.48
C VAL A 82 3.44 -1.94 22.45
N PRO A 83 3.34 -3.10 23.15
CA PRO A 83 4.31 -4.19 23.32
C PRO A 83 4.10 -5.43 22.41
N ASN A 84 3.82 -5.26 21.12
CA ASN A 84 3.27 -6.36 20.29
C ASN A 84 4.13 -6.76 19.06
N LEU A 85 5.46 -6.56 19.07
CA LEU A 85 6.25 -6.79 17.86
C LEU A 85 6.29 -8.27 17.45
N GLU A 86 6.41 -9.21 18.40
CA GLU A 86 6.45 -10.65 18.08
C GLU A 86 5.15 -11.13 17.44
N LEU A 87 3.99 -10.69 17.96
CA LEU A 87 2.71 -11.08 17.40
C LEU A 87 2.37 -10.28 16.13
N GLN A 88 2.87 -9.04 15.95
CA GLN A 88 2.90 -8.39 14.62
C GLN A 88 3.67 -9.24 13.60
N ILE A 89 4.86 -9.74 13.95
CA ILE A 89 5.66 -10.61 13.06
C ILE A 89 4.86 -11.87 12.73
N LYS A 90 4.28 -12.55 13.73
CA LYS A 90 3.48 -13.77 13.52
C LYS A 90 2.34 -13.53 12.53
N ILE A 91 1.56 -12.46 12.74
CA ILE A 91 0.43 -12.12 11.87
C ILE A 91 0.91 -11.72 10.47
N PHE A 92 2.00 -10.96 10.37
CA PHE A 92 2.57 -10.58 9.09
C PHE A 92 3.09 -11.80 8.31
N GLU A 93 3.74 -12.77 8.97
CA GLU A 93 4.15 -14.03 8.35
C GLU A 93 2.93 -14.83 7.83
N THR A 94 1.83 -14.91 8.60
CA THR A 94 0.59 -15.54 8.11
C THR A 94 0.07 -14.85 6.84
N HIS A 95 0.09 -13.52 6.78
CA HIS A 95 -0.33 -12.80 5.57
C HIS A 95 0.63 -13.02 4.39
N ILE A 96 1.94 -13.09 4.62
CA ILE A 96 2.93 -13.42 3.57
C ILE A 96 2.64 -14.80 2.99
N GLU A 97 2.41 -15.79 3.85
CA GLU A 97 2.10 -17.17 3.44
C GLU A 97 0.82 -17.23 2.61
N TRP A 98 -0.25 -16.56 3.06
CA TRP A 98 -1.49 -16.49 2.28
C TRP A 98 -1.33 -15.73 0.98
N ALA A 99 -0.62 -14.60 0.99
CA ALA A 99 -0.40 -13.82 -0.22
C ALA A 99 0.36 -14.64 -1.27
N GLN A 100 1.37 -15.41 -0.83
CA GLN A 100 2.14 -16.30 -1.70
C GLN A 100 1.29 -17.46 -2.21
N GLN A 101 0.48 -18.07 -1.34
CA GLN A 101 -0.37 -19.21 -1.69
C GLN A 101 -1.46 -18.85 -2.70
N PHE A 102 -2.05 -17.66 -2.56
CA PHE A 102 -3.19 -17.21 -3.35
C PHE A 102 -2.82 -16.17 -4.42
N HIS A 103 -1.54 -15.92 -4.64
CA HIS A 103 -1.01 -14.96 -5.63
C HIS A 103 -1.55 -13.53 -5.44
N PHE A 104 -1.62 -13.07 -4.19
CA PHE A 104 -2.01 -11.71 -3.87
C PHE A 104 -0.79 -10.79 -3.73
N PRO A 105 -0.87 -9.56 -4.27
CA PRO A 105 0.00 -8.48 -3.83
C PRO A 105 -0.10 -8.22 -2.32
N LEU A 106 0.98 -7.75 -1.73
CA LEU A 106 1.00 -7.25 -0.34
C LEU A 106 0.97 -5.71 -0.29
N VAL A 107 0.08 -5.17 0.55
CA VAL A 107 0.06 -3.75 0.95
C VAL A 107 0.66 -3.63 2.35
N ILE A 108 1.88 -3.10 2.43
CA ILE A 108 2.71 -3.10 3.62
C ILE A 108 2.70 -1.73 4.31
N HIS A 109 2.22 -1.71 5.55
CA HIS A 109 2.54 -0.71 6.57
C HIS A 109 3.90 -1.00 7.18
N CYS A 110 4.78 -0.01 7.19
CA CYS A 110 6.12 -0.21 7.74
C CYS A 110 6.62 1.05 8.45
N VAL A 111 6.71 1.00 9.78
CA VAL A 111 7.27 2.08 10.60
C VAL A 111 8.49 1.57 11.36
N ARG A 112 9.66 2.11 10.99
CA ARG A 112 10.98 1.78 11.58
C ARG A 112 11.34 0.28 11.51
N ALA A 113 10.75 -0.46 10.57
CA ALA A 113 10.88 -1.92 10.45
C ALA A 113 11.27 -2.41 9.06
N HIS A 114 11.78 -1.54 8.17
CA HIS A 114 12.03 -1.88 6.76
C HIS A 114 12.98 -3.07 6.61
N SER A 115 14.05 -3.12 7.40
CA SER A 115 15.01 -4.23 7.38
C SER A 115 14.39 -5.55 7.81
N GLU A 116 13.54 -5.54 8.83
CA GLU A 116 12.80 -6.72 9.30
C GLU A 116 11.80 -7.21 8.26
N VAL A 117 11.00 -6.30 7.69
CA VAL A 117 10.05 -6.62 6.62
C VAL A 117 10.78 -7.26 5.43
N LEU A 118 11.87 -6.63 4.97
CA LEU A 118 12.73 -7.18 3.91
C LEU A 118 13.27 -8.57 4.26
N GLY A 119 13.68 -8.76 5.52
CA GLY A 119 14.16 -10.06 6.03
C GLY A 119 13.10 -11.14 5.96
N LEU A 120 11.87 -10.83 6.38
CA LEU A 120 10.74 -11.76 6.34
C LEU A 120 10.34 -12.12 4.91
N LEU A 121 10.20 -11.13 4.01
CA LEU A 121 9.90 -11.39 2.59
C LEU A 121 10.94 -12.29 1.93
N ARG A 122 12.24 -12.05 2.21
CA ARG A 122 13.33 -12.93 1.73
C ARG A 122 13.30 -14.32 2.34
N LYS A 123 13.07 -14.43 3.65
CA LYS A 123 12.96 -15.72 4.37
C LYS A 123 11.88 -16.61 3.74
N HIS A 124 10.76 -16.02 3.37
CA HIS A 124 9.63 -16.71 2.73
C HIS A 124 9.79 -16.86 1.20
N ASN A 125 10.87 -16.33 0.60
CA ASN A 125 11.07 -16.30 -0.85
C ASN A 125 9.81 -15.78 -1.56
N PHE A 126 9.24 -14.69 -1.04
CA PHE A 126 8.03 -14.08 -1.54
C PHE A 126 8.25 -13.52 -2.94
N ARG A 127 7.33 -13.76 -3.88
CA ARG A 127 7.48 -13.40 -5.30
C ARG A 127 6.37 -12.54 -5.88
N GLU A 128 5.26 -12.42 -5.17
CA GLU A 128 4.16 -11.57 -5.62
C GLU A 128 4.52 -10.09 -5.43
N PRO A 129 3.78 -9.16 -6.08
CA PRO A 129 4.07 -7.74 -5.94
C PRO A 129 3.96 -7.26 -4.49
N VAL A 130 4.86 -6.35 -4.11
CA VAL A 130 4.87 -5.73 -2.78
C VAL A 130 4.82 -4.23 -2.93
N VAL A 131 3.90 -3.60 -2.20
CA VAL A 131 3.81 -2.15 -2.11
C VAL A 131 4.00 -1.70 -0.68
N PHE A 132 4.97 -0.81 -0.45
CA PHE A 132 5.08 -0.07 0.80
C PHE A 132 4.22 1.17 0.70
N HIS A 133 3.07 1.13 1.37
CA HIS A 133 2.15 2.26 1.42
C HIS A 133 2.64 3.31 2.43
N GLY A 134 2.17 4.54 2.28
CA GLY A 134 2.44 5.64 3.19
C GLY A 134 3.92 6.01 3.26
N PHE A 135 4.71 5.77 2.20
CA PHE A 135 6.17 5.82 2.29
C PHE A 135 6.68 7.24 2.57
N ARG A 136 7.41 7.39 3.67
CA ARG A 136 7.94 8.68 4.18
C ARG A 136 9.45 8.66 4.42
N GLY A 137 10.12 7.60 3.99
CA GLY A 137 11.55 7.39 4.24
C GLY A 137 12.47 8.24 3.34
N ASN A 138 13.73 8.32 3.74
CA ASN A 138 14.80 8.88 2.92
C ASN A 138 15.28 7.88 1.85
N TRP A 139 16.10 8.34 0.90
CA TRP A 139 16.59 7.48 -0.19
C TRP A 139 17.36 6.26 0.31
N SER A 140 18.14 6.37 1.39
CA SER A 140 18.85 5.21 1.96
C SER A 140 17.89 4.13 2.47
N THR A 141 16.68 4.50 2.88
CA THR A 141 15.62 3.53 3.27
C THR A 141 14.90 2.98 2.05
N ALA A 142 14.65 3.81 1.04
CA ALA A 142 13.95 3.42 -0.18
C ALA A 142 14.77 2.52 -1.10
N LEU A 143 16.07 2.79 -1.26
CA LEU A 143 16.92 2.13 -2.24
C LEU A 143 16.87 0.59 -2.14
N PRO A 144 17.02 -0.04 -0.95
CA PRO A 144 16.91 -1.50 -0.84
C PRO A 144 15.52 -2.05 -1.21
N LEU A 145 14.45 -1.27 -1.04
CA LEU A 145 13.09 -1.66 -1.42
C LEU A 145 12.95 -1.61 -2.95
N ILE A 146 13.47 -0.55 -3.56
CA ILE A 146 13.50 -0.37 -5.01
C ILE A 146 14.34 -1.45 -5.69
N GLU A 147 15.54 -1.74 -5.18
CA GLU A 147 16.40 -2.81 -5.68
C GLU A 147 15.78 -4.21 -5.54
N ALA A 148 14.91 -4.40 -4.55
CA ALA A 148 14.13 -5.63 -4.38
C ALA A 148 12.92 -5.73 -5.34
N GLY A 149 12.68 -4.71 -6.18
CA GLY A 149 11.57 -4.69 -7.14
C GLY A 149 10.24 -4.25 -6.54
N TYR A 150 10.22 -3.68 -5.33
CA TYR A 150 9.00 -3.28 -4.64
C TYR A 150 8.55 -1.87 -5.03
N PHE A 151 7.27 -1.60 -4.86
CA PHE A 151 6.66 -0.30 -5.15
C PHE A 151 6.61 0.56 -3.89
N LEU A 152 6.73 1.88 -4.06
CA LEU A 152 6.54 2.86 -3.02
C LEU A 152 5.33 3.73 -3.38
N SER A 153 4.34 3.75 -2.49
CA SER A 153 3.19 4.64 -2.64
C SER A 153 3.38 5.88 -1.77
N PHE A 154 3.17 7.05 -2.38
CA PHE A 154 3.37 8.34 -1.74
C PHE A 154 2.04 9.06 -1.53
N GLY A 155 1.74 9.35 -0.27
CA GLY A 155 0.53 10.05 0.14
C GLY A 155 0.72 11.54 0.50
N PRO A 156 -0.25 12.13 1.25
CA PRO A 156 -0.30 13.55 1.58
C PRO A 156 0.96 14.14 2.23
N SER A 157 1.79 13.30 2.85
CA SER A 157 3.06 13.71 3.46
C SER A 157 4.02 14.44 2.50
N ILE A 158 3.89 14.22 1.18
CA ILE A 158 4.72 14.90 0.18
C ILE A 158 4.43 16.40 0.09
N LEU A 159 3.22 16.85 0.47
CA LEU A 159 2.82 18.25 0.36
C LEU A 159 3.58 19.16 1.31
N ASN A 160 4.04 18.62 2.44
CA ASN A 160 4.82 19.31 3.46
C ASN A 160 6.19 18.63 3.67
N ALA A 161 6.70 17.95 2.65
CA ALA A 161 7.92 17.18 2.74
C ALA A 161 9.17 18.05 2.90
N GLY A 162 10.08 17.63 3.77
CA GLY A 162 11.45 18.12 3.78
C GLY A 162 12.26 17.61 2.58
N THR A 163 13.46 18.17 2.40
CA THR A 163 14.38 17.85 1.29
C THR A 163 14.63 16.36 1.13
N SER A 164 14.71 15.61 2.23
CA SER A 164 15.00 14.18 2.19
C SER A 164 13.91 13.33 1.54
N LEU A 165 12.63 13.61 1.78
CA LEU A 165 11.53 12.86 1.16
C LEU A 165 11.32 13.32 -0.30
N ILE A 166 11.49 14.62 -0.58
CA ILE A 166 11.50 15.13 -1.95
C ILE A 166 12.57 14.41 -2.79
N GLN A 167 13.78 14.26 -2.26
CA GLN A 167 14.85 13.51 -2.93
C GLN A 167 14.46 12.05 -3.18
N THR A 168 13.84 11.37 -2.20
CA THR A 168 13.35 10.00 -2.40
C THR A 168 12.35 9.92 -3.56
N VAL A 169 11.36 10.83 -3.60
CA VAL A 169 10.36 10.87 -4.68
C VAL A 169 11.03 11.13 -6.04
N GLN A 170 12.05 11.98 -6.10
CA GLN A 170 12.81 12.24 -7.33
C GLN A 170 13.53 11.00 -7.83
N LEU A 171 14.19 10.26 -6.93
CA LEU A 171 15.01 9.10 -7.27
C LEU A 171 14.20 7.83 -7.51
N THR A 172 12.97 7.74 -6.98
CA THR A 172 12.10 6.56 -7.18
C THR A 172 11.72 6.41 -8.66
N PRO A 173 11.99 5.27 -9.31
CA PRO A 173 11.58 5.01 -10.69
C PRO A 173 10.06 5.10 -10.90
N LEU A 174 9.61 5.61 -12.05
CA LEU A 174 8.17 5.78 -12.32
C LEU A 174 7.38 4.46 -12.32
N ASN A 175 8.01 3.38 -12.75
CA ASN A 175 7.43 2.04 -12.75
C ASN A 175 7.39 1.36 -11.37
N GLN A 176 7.90 2.03 -10.32
CA GLN A 176 7.82 1.60 -8.92
C GLN A 176 7.18 2.67 -8.02
N LEU A 177 6.62 3.72 -8.63
CA LEU A 177 6.00 4.84 -7.93
C LEU A 177 4.48 4.73 -8.03
N LEU A 178 3.82 4.82 -6.88
CA LEU A 178 2.37 4.95 -6.77
C LEU A 178 2.02 6.19 -5.94
N ILE A 179 0.76 6.57 -5.96
CA ILE A 179 0.21 7.65 -5.11
C ILE A 179 -1.09 7.20 -4.46
N GLU A 180 -1.40 7.81 -3.32
CA GLU A 180 -2.56 7.41 -2.53
C GLU A 180 -3.09 8.55 -1.65
N THR A 181 -4.31 8.44 -1.14
CA THR A 181 -4.86 9.39 -0.17
C THR A 181 -4.78 8.90 1.27
N ASP A 182 -4.67 7.59 1.47
CA ASP A 182 -4.75 6.96 2.79
C ASP A 182 -6.09 7.29 3.49
N ASP A 183 -6.06 7.82 4.72
CA ASP A 183 -7.22 8.29 5.49
C ASP A 183 -7.46 9.81 5.36
N SER A 184 -6.69 10.50 4.53
CA SER A 184 -6.70 11.96 4.42
C SER A 184 -7.86 12.50 3.57
N GLN A 185 -8.24 13.76 3.86
CA GLN A 185 -9.18 14.54 3.05
C GLN A 185 -8.52 15.23 1.84
N VAL A 186 -7.19 15.14 1.73
CA VAL A 186 -6.45 15.66 0.57
C VAL A 186 -6.87 14.89 -0.68
N SER A 187 -7.14 15.61 -1.76
CA SER A 187 -7.53 14.98 -3.02
C SER A 187 -6.34 14.26 -3.68
N ILE A 188 -6.61 13.16 -4.39
CA ILE A 188 -5.57 12.47 -5.17
C ILE A 188 -4.95 13.39 -6.23
N GLU A 189 -5.71 14.36 -6.75
CA GLU A 189 -5.24 15.37 -7.69
C GLU A 189 -4.13 16.26 -7.09
N GLU A 190 -4.27 16.68 -5.83
CA GLU A 190 -3.24 17.50 -5.17
C GLU A 190 -1.92 16.74 -5.03
N ILE A 191 -1.99 15.46 -4.69
CA ILE A 191 -0.83 14.56 -4.55
C ILE A 191 -0.19 14.33 -5.92
N PHE A 192 -0.99 14.04 -6.94
CA PHE A 192 -0.54 13.91 -8.31
C PHE A 192 0.20 15.16 -8.81
N ARG A 193 -0.37 16.35 -8.61
CA ARG A 193 0.26 17.64 -8.96
C ARG A 193 1.56 17.88 -8.17
N ALA A 194 1.66 17.39 -6.94
CA ALA A 194 2.91 17.46 -6.19
C ALA A 194 3.99 16.54 -6.77
N ILE A 195 3.65 15.30 -7.16
CA ILE A 195 4.60 14.40 -7.84
C ILE A 195 5.10 15.00 -9.15
N ILE A 196 4.23 15.57 -9.99
CA ILE A 196 4.62 16.28 -11.22
C ILE A 196 5.67 17.36 -10.94
N ARG A 197 5.43 18.21 -9.94
CA ARG A 197 6.35 19.29 -9.56
C ARG A 197 7.69 18.75 -9.09
N ILE A 198 7.69 17.68 -8.29
CA ILE A 198 8.90 17.08 -7.73
C ILE A 198 9.72 16.39 -8.82
N LYS A 199 9.07 15.58 -9.67
CA LYS A 199 9.72 14.78 -10.71
C LYS A 199 10.00 15.54 -12.01
N GLN A 200 9.39 16.71 -12.19
CA GLN A 200 9.52 17.56 -13.38
C GLN A 200 9.13 16.81 -14.67
N ILE A 201 7.98 16.14 -14.66
CA ILE A 201 7.42 15.38 -15.78
C ILE A 201 6.03 15.90 -16.17
N SER A 202 5.56 15.58 -17.38
CA SER A 202 4.22 15.96 -17.83
C SER A 202 3.10 15.20 -17.09
N GLU A 203 1.91 15.78 -17.03
CA GLU A 203 0.72 15.13 -16.47
C GLU A 203 0.40 13.80 -17.17
N GLU A 204 0.41 13.78 -18.50
CA GLU A 204 0.16 12.57 -19.32
C GLU A 204 1.13 11.44 -18.95
N SER A 205 2.43 11.72 -18.99
CA SER A 205 3.45 10.72 -18.60
C SER A 205 3.22 10.13 -17.21
N LEU A 206 2.91 10.95 -16.19
CA LEU A 206 2.67 10.42 -14.85
C LEU A 206 1.37 9.59 -14.80
N ALA A 207 0.30 10.08 -15.42
CA ALA A 207 -1.00 9.39 -15.45
C ALA A 207 -0.89 8.01 -16.11
N ASP A 208 -0.16 7.90 -17.21
CA ASP A 208 0.06 6.64 -17.91
C ASP A 208 0.85 5.65 -17.04
N HIS A 209 1.93 6.10 -16.40
CA HIS A 209 2.74 5.24 -15.53
C HIS A 209 1.96 4.76 -14.29
N LEU A 210 1.18 5.64 -13.67
CA LEU A 210 0.34 5.27 -12.53
C LEU A 210 -0.73 4.26 -12.94
N SER A 211 -1.39 4.48 -14.08
CA SER A 211 -2.40 3.57 -14.61
C SER A 211 -1.81 2.20 -14.95
N LEU A 212 -0.66 2.18 -15.62
CA LEU A 212 0.03 0.94 -15.97
C LEU A 212 0.50 0.17 -14.73
N SER A 213 1.08 0.87 -13.76
CA SER A 213 1.56 0.24 -12.51
C SER A 213 0.39 -0.33 -11.71
N PHE A 214 -0.72 0.42 -11.59
CA PHE A 214 -1.93 -0.05 -10.91
C PHE A 214 -2.55 -1.27 -11.59
N GLN A 215 -2.62 -1.27 -12.93
CA GLN A 215 -3.10 -2.44 -13.68
C GLN A 215 -2.17 -3.64 -13.51
N THR A 216 -0.84 -3.43 -13.54
CA THR A 216 0.15 -4.50 -13.37
C THR A 216 0.03 -5.19 -12.01
N LEU A 217 -0.40 -4.48 -10.96
CA LEU A 217 -0.59 -5.05 -9.63
C LEU A 217 -1.82 -5.97 -9.53
N PHE A 218 -2.82 -5.81 -10.39
CA PHE A 218 -4.12 -6.50 -10.23
C PHE A 218 -4.58 -7.32 -11.46
N ASN A 219 -3.75 -7.38 -12.51
CA ASN A 219 -3.99 -8.16 -13.74
C ASN A 219 -3.47 -9.60 -13.63
#